data_AF-A0A8S1TUL5-F1
#
_entry.id   AF-A0A8S1TUL5-F1
#
_cell.length_a   1.000
_cell.length_b   1.000
_cell.length_c   1.000
_cell.angle_alpha   90.00
_cell.angle_beta   90.00
_cell.angle_gamma   90.00
#
_symmetry.space_group_name_H-M   'P 1'
#
loop_
_entity.id
_entity.type
_entity.pdbx_description
1 polymer ?
#
loop_
_entity_poly.entity_id
_entity_poly.type
_entity_poly.pdbx_seq_one_letter_code
_entity_poly.pdbx_strand_id
1 'polypeptide(L)'
;MEQFNGKPQENILITQPLTKQKYSALFHDERFGKDFETNYSKLQEIMDNLQGKVEQIVKSQEDDFMKAYKDQMNELQIDLKAMKRKIDEESLKQKADEKKRILEEERDYFRQEALRLDNLNKEQLRTIEELKFKLKITIEEKNYYEGFVIDSKKENKALKFELLQLYKQKMEDQKALNKIQQKSQTQQITKLNSKKQSDNRPQTQEGIRSEGNLFIKDDVNAEFLRREQSSKGGFRSYLSTKNNDQASTQFDFFKREISTQQQSRFHPENQMIEERNNQISELKQLLQKEKNQCQQLKCELQKQNTQRGELEVVLLDCVNYIKKDIASRQIVQKQPFLGNTNKTPKIAQQIAFEDIDYRQFTHQDKKALLKKFLSSEQFLDQIYQLTFNSQMASTYNQNLMRNGNKMQMMQQRNSIILKYTNLEILLVNLLQNK
;
A
#
# COMPACT_ATOMS: atom_id res chain seq x y z
N MET A 1 22.02 -44.07 -13.83
CA MET A 1 21.71 -45.46 -13.42
C MET A 1 21.47 -46.28 -14.68
N GLU A 2 22.55 -46.60 -15.41
CA GLU A 2 22.49 -47.59 -16.49
C GLU A 2 22.83 -48.95 -15.91
N GLN A 3 21.96 -49.92 -16.14
CA GLN A 3 22.10 -51.30 -15.70
C GLN A 3 23.11 -52.01 -16.59
N PHE A 4 24.35 -52.15 -16.12
CA PHE A 4 25.32 -53.05 -16.73
C PHE A 4 25.01 -54.50 -16.32
N ASN A 5 24.15 -55.14 -17.10
CA ASN A 5 23.77 -56.54 -16.96
C ASN A 5 24.76 -57.40 -17.76
N GLY A 6 25.98 -57.54 -17.24
CA GLY A 6 27.02 -58.42 -17.80
C GLY A 6 26.85 -59.84 -17.27
N LYS A 7 26.35 -60.75 -18.11
CA LYS A 7 26.32 -62.20 -17.81
C LYS A 7 27.77 -62.70 -17.64
N PRO A 8 28.07 -63.51 -16.60
CA PRO A 8 29.35 -64.20 -16.53
C PRO A 8 29.41 -65.25 -17.64
N GLN A 9 30.42 -65.14 -18.52
CA GLN A 9 30.77 -66.21 -19.44
C GLN A 9 31.40 -67.33 -18.63
N GLU A 10 30.72 -68.46 -18.56
CA GLU A 10 31.28 -69.72 -18.07
C GLU A 10 32.40 -70.17 -19.01
N ASN A 11 33.65 -69.91 -18.65
CA ASN A 11 34.81 -70.55 -19.25
C ASN A 11 34.89 -72.00 -18.72
N ILE A 12 34.15 -72.88 -19.39
CA ILE A 12 34.36 -74.33 -19.34
C ILE A 12 35.68 -74.61 -20.06
N LEU A 13 36.80 -74.63 -19.33
CA LEU A 13 38.06 -75.19 -19.82
C LEU A 13 38.44 -76.43 -18.99
N ILE A 14 37.95 -77.57 -19.48
CA ILE A 14 38.68 -78.83 -19.65
C ILE A 14 39.61 -79.22 -18.50
N THR A 15 39.07 -79.96 -17.54
CA THR A 15 39.81 -80.95 -16.75
C THR A 15 39.27 -82.33 -17.11
N GLN A 16 39.71 -82.89 -18.24
CA GLN A 16 39.61 -84.33 -18.45
C GLN A 16 40.75 -85.00 -17.65
N PRO A 17 40.46 -85.91 -16.71
CA PRO A 17 41.50 -86.76 -16.15
C PRO A 17 41.96 -87.73 -17.24
N LEU A 18 43.21 -87.62 -17.68
CA LEU A 18 43.85 -88.66 -18.50
C LEU A 18 43.83 -89.97 -17.71
N THR A 19 42.87 -90.83 -18.07
CA THR A 19 42.79 -92.18 -17.55
C THR A 19 44.06 -92.94 -17.91
N LYS A 20 44.71 -93.52 -16.90
CA LYS A 20 45.87 -94.42 -16.99
C LYS A 20 45.57 -95.61 -17.92
N GLN A 21 45.73 -95.45 -19.22
CA GLN A 21 45.75 -96.56 -20.17
C GLN A 21 47.20 -97.01 -20.40
N LYS A 22 47.56 -98.07 -19.68
CA LYS A 22 48.24 -99.27 -20.20
C LYS A 22 49.46 -99.04 -21.12
N TYR A 23 50.59 -98.64 -20.54
CA TYR A 23 51.93 -98.85 -21.11
C TYR A 23 52.72 -99.84 -20.22
N SER A 24 52.25 -101.07 -20.06
CA SER A 24 52.94 -102.08 -19.24
C SER A 24 53.85 -103.04 -20.02
N ALA A 25 54.10 -102.79 -21.31
CA ALA A 25 54.79 -103.76 -22.18
C ALA A 25 56.06 -103.24 -22.86
N LEU A 26 56.56 -102.04 -22.55
CA LEU A 26 57.75 -101.48 -23.23
C LEU A 26 58.99 -101.31 -22.33
N PHE A 27 58.94 -101.66 -21.06
CA PHE A 27 60.06 -101.48 -20.12
C PHE A 27 60.36 -102.78 -19.37
N HIS A 28 61.19 -103.64 -19.97
CA HIS A 28 61.75 -104.84 -19.32
C HIS A 28 63.29 -104.76 -19.19
N ASP A 29 63.86 -103.56 -19.29
CA ASP A 29 65.26 -103.32 -18.96
C ASP A 29 65.33 -102.53 -17.63
N GLU A 30 65.70 -103.22 -16.55
CA GLU A 30 65.70 -102.71 -15.16
C GLU A 30 66.55 -101.45 -14.97
N ARG A 31 67.44 -101.13 -15.92
CA ARG A 31 68.26 -99.91 -15.90
C ARG A 31 67.51 -98.68 -16.40
N PHE A 32 66.62 -98.82 -17.38
CA PHE A 32 65.88 -97.68 -17.96
C PHE A 32 64.69 -97.23 -17.10
N GLY A 33 64.14 -98.13 -16.27
CA GLY A 33 63.03 -97.80 -15.36
C GLY A 33 63.40 -96.76 -14.30
N LYS A 34 64.61 -96.86 -13.72
CA LYS A 34 65.06 -95.94 -12.66
C LYS A 34 65.32 -94.52 -13.16
N ASP A 35 65.92 -94.37 -14.35
CA ASP A 35 66.14 -93.05 -14.97
C ASP A 35 64.82 -92.41 -15.39
N PHE A 36 63.88 -93.20 -15.90
CA PHE A 36 62.53 -92.73 -16.22
C PHE A 36 61.79 -92.24 -14.97
N GLU A 37 61.80 -93.02 -13.88
CA GLU A 37 61.14 -92.65 -12.64
C GLU A 37 61.78 -91.43 -11.97
N THR A 38 63.11 -91.28 -12.07
CA THR A 38 63.83 -90.10 -11.59
C THR A 38 63.49 -88.85 -12.41
N ASN A 39 63.43 -88.96 -13.74
CA ASN A 39 63.07 -87.85 -14.62
C ASN A 39 61.58 -87.48 -14.49
N TYR A 40 60.70 -88.46 -14.32
CA TYR A 40 59.29 -88.25 -14.03
C TYR A 40 59.10 -87.53 -12.69
N SER A 41 59.84 -87.93 -11.65
CA SER A 41 59.81 -87.26 -10.34
C SER A 41 60.28 -85.81 -10.42
N LYS A 42 61.37 -85.52 -11.15
CA LYS A 42 61.83 -84.14 -11.41
C LYS A 42 60.80 -83.32 -12.19
N LEU A 43 60.16 -83.91 -13.21
CA LEU A 43 59.14 -83.24 -14.00
C LEU A 43 57.92 -82.92 -13.14
N GLN A 44 57.50 -83.85 -12.26
CA GLN A 44 56.41 -83.64 -11.32
C GLN A 44 56.75 -82.51 -10.34
N GLU A 45 57.96 -82.50 -9.79
CA GLU A 45 58.44 -81.42 -8.91
C GLU A 45 58.45 -80.05 -9.62
N ILE A 46 58.88 -79.99 -10.88
CA ILE A 46 58.82 -78.77 -11.69
C ILE A 46 57.36 -78.35 -11.93
N MET A 47 56.46 -79.30 -12.19
CA MET A 47 55.04 -79.05 -12.42
C MET A 47 54.37 -78.50 -11.16
N ASP A 48 54.62 -79.10 -10.00
CA ASP A 48 54.09 -78.66 -8.71
C ASP A 48 54.63 -77.27 -8.34
N ASN A 49 55.94 -77.03 -8.59
CA ASN A 49 56.56 -75.72 -8.42
C ASN A 49 55.98 -74.66 -9.36
N LEU A 50 55.68 -75.01 -10.61
CA LEU A 50 55.07 -74.11 -11.58
C LEU A 50 53.63 -73.79 -11.16
N GLN A 51 52.86 -74.79 -10.74
CA GLN A 51 51.50 -74.59 -10.24
C GLN A 51 51.49 -73.65 -9.04
N GLY A 52 52.37 -73.87 -8.05
CA GLY A 52 52.49 -72.97 -6.90
C GLY A 52 52.87 -71.54 -7.28
N LYS A 53 53.75 -71.36 -8.27
CA LYS A 53 54.08 -70.02 -8.81
C LYS A 53 52.91 -69.37 -9.53
N VAL A 54 52.13 -70.12 -10.31
CA VAL A 54 50.93 -69.61 -11.00
C VAL A 54 49.90 -69.18 -9.97
N GLU A 55 49.63 -70.00 -8.94
CA GLU A 55 48.71 -69.64 -7.85
C GLU A 55 49.19 -68.38 -7.11
N GLN A 56 50.49 -68.25 -6.86
CA GLN A 56 51.05 -67.05 -6.23
C GLN A 56 50.92 -65.80 -7.11
N ILE A 57 51.14 -65.91 -8.42
CA ILE A 57 50.98 -64.80 -9.36
C ILE A 57 49.51 -64.39 -9.46
N VAL A 58 48.60 -65.34 -9.60
CA VAL A 58 47.15 -65.05 -9.64
C VAL A 58 46.72 -64.36 -8.37
N LYS A 59 47.12 -64.88 -7.20
CA LYS A 59 46.82 -64.25 -5.90
C LYS A 59 47.40 -62.84 -5.79
N SER A 60 48.64 -62.64 -6.23
CA SER A 60 49.27 -61.31 -6.25
C SER A 60 48.51 -60.33 -7.17
N GLN A 61 48.08 -60.78 -8.35
CA GLN A 61 47.32 -59.96 -9.29
C GLN A 61 45.92 -59.64 -8.77
N GLU A 62 45.26 -60.59 -8.11
CA GLU A 62 43.98 -60.38 -7.42
C GLU A 62 44.13 -59.34 -6.30
N ASP A 63 45.18 -59.45 -5.48
CA ASP A 63 45.46 -58.50 -4.41
C ASP A 63 45.75 -57.09 -4.96
N ASP A 64 46.54 -56.96 -6.02
CA ASP A 64 46.84 -55.68 -6.69
C ASP A 64 45.57 -55.05 -7.30
N PHE A 65 44.75 -55.87 -7.97
CA PHE A 65 43.47 -55.40 -8.51
C PHE A 65 42.53 -54.93 -7.40
N MET A 66 42.40 -55.70 -6.33
CA MET A 66 41.57 -55.36 -5.19
C MET A 66 42.07 -54.09 -4.49
N LYS A 67 43.38 -53.87 -4.44
CA LYS A 67 43.97 -52.63 -3.92
C LYS A 67 43.64 -51.45 -4.83
N ALA A 68 43.89 -51.53 -6.13
CA ALA A 68 43.59 -50.46 -7.08
C ALA A 68 42.09 -50.09 -7.08
N TYR A 69 41.21 -51.10 -7.01
CA TYR A 69 39.77 -50.88 -6.90
C TYR A 69 39.38 -50.17 -5.60
N LYS A 70 39.94 -50.58 -4.45
CA LYS A 70 39.71 -49.91 -3.16
C LYS A 70 40.19 -48.46 -3.18
N ASP A 71 41.37 -48.21 -3.76
CA ASP A 71 41.93 -46.88 -3.88
C ASP A 71 41.03 -45.98 -4.74
N GLN A 72 40.60 -46.45 -5.92
CA GLN A 72 39.67 -45.72 -6.78
C GLN A 72 38.30 -45.49 -6.11
N MET A 73 37.78 -46.48 -5.40
CA MET A 73 36.52 -46.33 -4.67
C MET A 73 36.65 -45.28 -3.55
N ASN A 74 37.78 -45.24 -2.86
CA ASN A 74 38.05 -44.22 -1.84
C ASN A 74 38.15 -42.82 -2.46
N GLU A 75 38.83 -42.67 -3.60
CA GLU A 75 38.89 -41.41 -4.34
C GLU A 75 37.49 -40.93 -4.75
N LEU A 76 36.67 -41.80 -5.34
CA LEU A 76 35.28 -41.48 -5.70
C LEU A 76 34.44 -41.06 -4.49
N GLN A 77 34.63 -41.69 -3.33
CA GLN A 77 33.94 -41.30 -2.10
C GLN A 77 34.37 -39.92 -1.59
N ILE A 78 35.66 -39.59 -1.71
CA ILE A 78 36.19 -38.27 -1.35
C ILE A 78 35.60 -37.21 -2.30
N ASP A 79 35.61 -37.48 -3.59
CA ASP A 79 35.07 -36.57 -4.61
C ASP A 79 33.57 -36.33 -4.45
N LEU A 80 32.79 -37.39 -4.18
CA LEU A 80 31.35 -37.25 -3.91
C LEU A 80 31.08 -36.41 -2.66
N LYS A 81 31.88 -36.59 -1.59
CA LYS A 81 31.78 -35.75 -0.39
C LYS A 81 32.16 -34.31 -0.68
N ALA A 82 33.19 -34.07 -1.48
CA ALA A 82 33.63 -32.74 -1.88
C ALA A 82 32.58 -32.02 -2.74
N MET A 83 32.00 -32.72 -3.73
CA MET A 83 30.92 -32.19 -4.55
C MET A 83 29.67 -31.87 -3.74
N LYS A 84 29.29 -32.74 -2.79
CA LYS A 84 28.17 -32.47 -1.89
C LYS A 84 28.39 -31.19 -1.07
N ARG A 85 29.58 -31.01 -0.49
CA ARG A 85 29.93 -29.78 0.23
C ARG A 85 29.85 -28.54 -0.64
N LYS A 86 30.36 -28.61 -1.88
CA LYS A 86 30.27 -27.49 -2.85
C LYS A 86 28.83 -27.14 -3.19
N ILE A 87 27.95 -28.12 -3.36
CA ILE A 87 26.51 -27.89 -3.61
C ILE A 87 25.85 -27.21 -2.41
N ASP A 88 26.14 -27.68 -1.19
CA ASP A 88 25.58 -27.10 0.03
C ASP A 88 26.07 -25.65 0.24
N GLU A 89 27.36 -25.38 -0.03
CA GLU A 89 27.96 -24.04 0.05
C GLU A 89 27.35 -23.08 -0.98
N GLU A 90 27.21 -23.50 -2.24
CA GLU A 90 26.59 -22.68 -3.28
C GLU A 90 25.10 -22.43 -2.98
N SER A 91 24.38 -23.41 -2.43
CA SER A 91 22.99 -23.23 -1.99
C SER A 91 22.86 -22.21 -0.86
N LEU A 92 23.77 -22.22 0.11
CA LEU A 92 23.81 -21.23 1.18
C LEU A 92 24.14 -19.84 0.64
N LYS A 93 25.10 -19.74 -0.29
CA LYS A 93 25.47 -18.50 -0.95
C LYS A 93 24.30 -17.91 -1.74
N GLN A 94 23.60 -18.71 -2.54
CA GLN A 94 22.40 -18.27 -3.27
C GLN A 94 21.31 -17.71 -2.35
N LYS A 95 21.08 -18.35 -1.19
CA LYS A 95 20.12 -17.84 -0.20
C LYS A 95 20.56 -16.50 0.41
N ALA A 96 21.86 -16.34 0.65
CA ALA A 96 22.40 -15.08 1.16
C ALA A 96 22.31 -13.95 0.12
N ASP A 97 22.65 -14.25 -1.14
CA ASP A 97 22.56 -13.30 -2.25
C ASP A 97 21.11 -12.89 -2.54
N GLU A 98 20.16 -13.84 -2.50
CA GLU A 98 18.74 -13.52 -2.66
C GLU A 98 18.23 -12.65 -1.51
N LYS A 99 18.61 -12.95 -0.27
CA LYS A 99 18.28 -12.09 0.89
C LYS A 99 18.87 -10.69 0.73
N LYS A 100 20.10 -10.58 0.23
CA LYS A 100 20.75 -9.29 -0.05
C LYS A 100 19.97 -8.51 -1.11
N ARG A 101 19.57 -9.17 -2.21
CA ARG A 101 18.77 -8.57 -3.28
C ARG A 101 17.44 -8.00 -2.75
N ILE A 102 16.71 -8.77 -1.95
CA ILE A 102 15.45 -8.31 -1.32
C ILE A 102 15.67 -7.08 -0.45
N LEU A 103 16.72 -7.08 0.39
CA LEU A 103 17.04 -5.92 1.24
C LEU A 103 17.44 -4.68 0.44
N GLU A 104 18.10 -4.85 -0.71
CA GLU A 104 18.42 -3.76 -1.62
C GLU A 104 17.17 -3.18 -2.29
N GLU A 105 16.24 -4.03 -2.73
CA GLU A 105 14.95 -3.63 -3.28
C GLU A 105 14.10 -2.88 -2.23
N GLU A 106 14.03 -3.38 -1.00
CA GLU A 106 13.32 -2.72 0.12
C GLU A 106 13.95 -1.36 0.45
N ARG A 107 15.29 -1.29 0.55
CA ARG A 107 16.01 -0.02 0.78
C ARG A 107 15.69 1.01 -0.28
N ASP A 108 15.71 0.60 -1.55
CA ASP A 108 15.47 1.52 -2.68
C ASP A 108 14.02 1.97 -2.72
N TYR A 109 13.07 1.10 -2.37
CA TYR A 109 11.67 1.47 -2.16
C TYR A 109 11.52 2.54 -1.07
N PHE A 110 12.09 2.33 0.12
CA PHE A 110 11.98 3.32 1.21
C PHE A 110 12.65 4.64 0.86
N ARG A 111 13.76 4.61 0.12
CA ARG A 111 14.42 5.82 -0.38
C ARG A 111 13.52 6.60 -1.34
N GLN A 112 12.88 5.92 -2.29
CA GLN A 112 11.95 6.55 -3.23
C GLN A 112 10.73 7.13 -2.51
N GLU A 113 10.17 6.40 -1.55
CA GLU A 113 9.01 6.87 -0.78
C GLU A 113 9.37 8.07 0.10
N ALA A 114 10.55 8.09 0.72
CA ALA A 114 11.04 9.25 1.45
C ALA A 114 11.18 10.50 0.56
N LEU A 115 11.71 10.34 -0.66
CA LEU A 115 11.81 11.44 -1.64
C LEU A 115 10.42 11.92 -2.10
N ARG A 116 9.46 10.99 -2.29
CA ARG A 116 8.09 11.33 -2.65
C ARG A 116 7.40 12.14 -1.54
N LEU A 117 7.57 11.73 -0.28
CA LEU A 117 7.03 12.42 0.88
C LEU A 117 7.66 13.81 1.09
N ASP A 118 8.97 13.94 0.86
CA ASP A 118 9.67 15.23 0.92
C ASP A 118 9.13 16.21 -0.14
N ASN A 119 8.92 15.74 -1.37
CA ASN A 119 8.32 16.55 -2.43
C ASN A 119 6.89 16.97 -2.10
N LEU A 120 6.07 16.06 -1.56
CA LEU A 120 4.71 16.37 -1.13
C LEU A 120 4.69 17.42 -0.01
N ASN A 121 5.61 17.31 0.96
CA ASN A 121 5.73 18.26 2.05
C ASN A 121 6.13 19.66 1.53
N LYS A 122 7.09 19.73 0.60
CA LYS A 122 7.47 20.99 -0.07
C LYS A 122 6.30 21.65 -0.79
N GLU A 123 5.48 20.87 -1.50
CA GLU A 123 4.29 21.37 -2.19
C GLU A 123 3.23 21.88 -1.21
N GLN A 124 3.02 21.17 -0.09
CA GLN A 124 2.12 21.59 0.97
C GLN A 124 2.61 22.89 1.64
N LEU A 125 3.91 23.02 1.92
CA LEU A 125 4.50 24.24 2.45
C LEU A 125 4.31 25.43 1.51
N ARG A 126 4.56 25.25 0.22
CA ARG A 126 4.30 26.28 -0.80
C ARG A 126 2.82 26.70 -0.81
N THR A 127 1.90 25.74 -0.74
CA THR A 127 0.46 26.02 -0.69
C THR A 127 0.08 26.82 0.56
N ILE A 128 0.66 26.48 1.72
CA ILE A 128 0.46 27.22 2.97
C ILE A 128 0.97 28.66 2.84
N GLU A 129 2.14 28.87 2.24
CA GLU A 129 2.69 30.21 1.99
C GLU A 129 1.79 31.04 1.07
N GLU A 130 1.32 30.45 -0.04
CA GLU A 130 0.38 31.09 -0.97
C GLU A 130 -0.94 31.48 -0.28
N LEU A 131 -1.48 30.61 0.59
CA LEU A 131 -2.69 30.89 1.37
C LEU A 131 -2.47 31.98 2.42
N LYS A 132 -1.33 31.96 3.12
CA LYS A 132 -0.94 33.03 4.07
C LYS A 132 -0.84 34.37 3.37
N PHE A 133 -0.28 34.39 2.17
CA PHE A 133 -0.18 35.60 1.35
C PHE A 133 -1.57 36.13 0.94
N LYS A 134 -2.45 35.25 0.45
CA LYS A 134 -3.84 35.62 0.13
C LYS A 134 -4.60 36.16 1.35
N LEU A 135 -4.46 35.48 2.49
CA LEU A 135 -5.07 35.93 3.75
C LEU A 135 -4.61 37.33 4.14
N LYS A 136 -3.32 37.63 3.98
CA LYS A 136 -2.76 38.96 4.24
C LYS A 136 -3.42 40.02 3.36
N ILE A 137 -3.54 39.79 2.05
CA ILE A 137 -4.21 40.71 1.12
C ILE A 137 -5.67 40.93 1.55
N THR A 138 -6.42 39.86 1.83
CA THR A 138 -7.82 39.97 2.24
C THR A 138 -7.99 40.74 3.55
N ILE A 139 -7.05 40.62 4.50
CA ILE A 139 -7.06 41.43 5.73
C ILE A 139 -6.82 42.91 5.42
N GLU A 140 -5.85 43.23 4.57
CA GLU A 140 -5.58 44.60 4.13
C GLU A 140 -6.79 45.23 3.43
N GLU A 141 -7.44 44.50 2.52
CA GLU A 141 -8.68 44.90 1.84
C GLU A 141 -9.84 45.12 2.84
N LYS A 142 -10.05 44.18 3.76
CA LYS A 142 -11.07 44.31 4.82
C LYS A 142 -10.85 45.59 5.62
N ASN A 143 -9.63 45.83 6.09
CA ASN A 143 -9.28 47.00 6.88
C ASN A 143 -9.51 48.30 6.09
N TYR A 144 -9.19 48.30 4.80
CA TYR A 144 -9.46 49.43 3.90
C TYR A 144 -10.97 49.73 3.82
N TYR A 145 -11.81 48.73 3.53
CA TYR A 145 -13.26 48.93 3.43
C TYR A 145 -13.89 49.30 4.77
N GLU A 146 -13.40 48.74 5.88
CA GLU A 146 -13.82 49.11 7.23
C GLU A 146 -13.55 50.60 7.49
N GLY A 147 -12.35 51.08 7.16
CA GLY A 147 -12.01 52.51 7.21
C GLY A 147 -12.91 53.37 6.33
N PHE A 148 -13.11 52.96 5.08
CA PHE A 148 -13.99 53.67 4.13
C PHE A 148 -15.44 53.80 4.63
N VAL A 149 -15.99 52.74 5.22
CA VAL A 149 -17.34 52.74 5.81
C VAL A 149 -17.40 53.65 7.04
N ILE A 150 -16.37 53.64 7.89
CA ILE A 150 -16.28 54.53 9.05
C ILE A 150 -16.29 55.99 8.61
N ASP A 151 -15.48 56.36 7.63
CA ASP A 151 -15.38 57.75 7.16
C ASP A 151 -16.66 58.20 6.44
N SER A 152 -17.25 57.34 5.61
CA SER A 152 -18.56 57.59 5.00
C SER A 152 -19.66 57.81 6.06
N LYS A 153 -19.62 57.08 7.18
CA LYS A 153 -20.56 57.29 8.30
C LYS A 153 -20.34 58.63 8.99
N LYS A 154 -19.08 59.05 9.19
CA LYS A 154 -18.74 60.36 9.76
C LYS A 154 -19.22 61.50 8.86
N GLU A 155 -18.96 61.42 7.55
CA GLU A 155 -19.41 62.39 6.56
C GLU A 155 -20.94 62.49 6.53
N ASN A 156 -21.64 61.35 6.45
CA ASN A 156 -23.11 61.33 6.53
C ASN A 156 -23.66 61.95 7.82
N LYS A 157 -22.97 61.76 8.96
CA LYS A 157 -23.34 62.39 10.23
C LYS A 157 -23.13 63.91 10.19
N ALA A 158 -22.04 64.38 9.59
CA ALA A 158 -21.76 65.80 9.41
C ALA A 158 -22.79 66.47 8.49
N LEU A 159 -23.09 65.87 7.33
CA LEU A 159 -24.10 66.38 6.39
C LEU A 159 -25.50 66.42 7.00
N LYS A 160 -25.89 65.40 7.78
CA LYS A 160 -27.17 65.43 8.52
C LYS A 160 -27.25 66.57 9.53
N PHE A 161 -26.13 66.87 10.20
CA PHE A 161 -26.06 67.97 11.14
C PHE A 161 -26.12 69.33 10.43
N GLU A 162 -25.42 69.51 9.32
CA GLU A 162 -25.49 70.72 8.48
C GLU A 162 -26.90 70.94 7.94
N LEU A 163 -27.55 69.89 7.43
CA LEU A 163 -28.93 69.93 6.97
C LEU A 163 -29.88 70.39 8.08
N LEU A 164 -29.70 69.87 9.31
CA LEU A 164 -30.49 70.26 10.47
C LEU A 164 -30.29 71.75 10.84
N GLN A 165 -29.04 72.25 10.76
CA GLN A 165 -28.76 73.67 10.99
C GLN A 165 -29.46 74.56 9.95
N LEU A 166 -29.39 74.21 8.66
CA LEU A 166 -30.06 74.94 7.59
C LEU A 166 -31.59 74.96 7.78
N TYR A 167 -32.20 73.85 8.21
CA TYR A 167 -33.62 73.82 8.54
C TYR A 167 -33.96 74.76 9.71
N LYS A 168 -33.13 74.77 10.76
CA LYS A 168 -33.32 75.68 11.91
C LYS A 168 -33.20 77.14 11.49
N GLN A 169 -32.17 77.48 10.71
CA GLN A 169 -31.96 78.82 10.18
C GLN A 169 -33.14 79.27 9.31
N LYS A 170 -33.61 78.43 8.39
CA LYS A 170 -34.78 78.73 7.54
C LYS A 170 -36.05 79.00 8.36
N MET A 171 -36.26 78.25 9.45
CA MET A 171 -37.39 78.49 10.36
C MET A 171 -37.28 79.82 11.11
N GLU A 172 -36.06 80.22 11.50
CA GLU A 172 -35.79 81.53 12.13
C GLU A 172 -36.01 82.67 11.14
N ASP A 173 -35.52 82.55 9.91
CA ASP A 173 -35.73 83.50 8.82
C ASP A 173 -37.22 83.66 8.50
N GLN A 174 -37.98 82.56 8.45
CA GLN A 174 -39.42 82.59 8.21
C GLN A 174 -40.17 83.26 9.37
N LYS A 175 -39.75 83.03 10.63
CA LYS A 175 -40.28 83.75 11.80
C LYS A 175 -39.94 85.24 11.73
N ALA A 176 -38.74 85.61 11.29
CA ALA A 176 -38.35 87.00 11.11
C ALA A 176 -39.18 87.69 10.01
N LEU A 177 -39.39 87.03 8.88
CA LEU A 177 -40.23 87.51 7.78
C LEU A 177 -41.69 87.73 8.22
N ASN A 178 -42.25 86.78 8.98
CA ASN A 178 -43.59 86.90 9.55
C ASN A 178 -43.71 88.08 10.53
N LYS A 179 -42.68 88.33 11.36
CA LYS A 179 -42.64 89.51 12.23
C LYS A 179 -42.61 90.82 11.45
N ILE A 180 -41.92 90.86 10.30
CA ILE A 180 -41.90 92.04 9.41
C ILE A 180 -43.29 92.26 8.79
N GLN A 181 -43.96 91.21 8.32
CA GLN A 181 -45.33 91.29 7.80
C GLN A 181 -46.37 91.68 8.87
N GLN A 182 -46.21 91.23 10.12
CA GLN A 182 -47.08 91.69 11.21
C GLN A 182 -46.87 93.19 11.50
N LYS A 183 -45.62 93.67 11.51
CA LYS A 183 -45.34 95.11 11.74
C LYS A 183 -45.92 96.02 10.65
N SER A 184 -46.07 95.56 9.41
CA SER A 184 -46.76 96.32 8.35
C SER A 184 -48.30 96.30 8.44
N GLN A 185 -48.90 95.36 9.19
CA GLN A 185 -50.34 95.38 9.51
C GLN A 185 -50.65 96.11 10.84
N THR A 186 -49.73 96.14 11.82
CA THR A 186 -49.94 96.82 13.11
C THR A 186 -49.82 98.36 13.04
N GLN A 187 -49.56 98.96 11.88
CA GLN A 187 -49.74 100.41 11.69
C GLN A 187 -51.18 100.81 11.28
N GLN A 188 -52.11 99.86 11.13
CA GLN A 188 -53.53 100.18 10.85
C GLN A 188 -54.52 99.78 11.95
N ILE A 189 -54.10 99.08 13.02
CA ILE A 189 -55.02 98.65 14.08
C ILE A 189 -54.41 98.92 15.46
N THR A 190 -54.37 100.20 15.84
CA THR A 190 -54.14 100.63 17.23
C THR A 190 -55.22 101.62 17.66
N LYS A 191 -56.48 101.17 17.66
CA LYS A 191 -57.51 101.66 18.59
C LYS A 191 -58.43 100.49 18.93
N LEU A 192 -58.48 100.17 20.22
CA LEU A 192 -59.57 99.55 21.00
C LEU A 192 -59.18 98.30 21.82
N ASN A 193 -59.39 98.49 23.13
CA ASN A 193 -59.97 97.55 24.09
C ASN A 193 -59.07 96.58 24.86
N SER A 194 -58.59 97.14 25.97
CA SER A 194 -58.79 96.72 27.37
C SER A 194 -59.64 95.46 27.74
N LYS A 195 -59.10 94.78 28.77
CA LYS A 195 -59.75 94.25 30.00
C LYS A 195 -60.33 92.81 30.01
N LYS A 196 -59.69 91.94 30.83
CA LYS A 196 -60.21 91.03 31.89
C LYS A 196 -59.32 89.76 31.96
N GLN A 197 -58.57 89.46 33.04
CA GLN A 197 -58.88 88.98 34.41
C GLN A 197 -59.15 87.46 34.54
N SER A 198 -58.49 86.85 35.54
CA SER A 198 -58.74 85.54 36.24
C SER A 198 -58.20 84.26 35.55
N ASP A 199 -57.75 83.19 36.21
CA ASP A 199 -57.16 82.88 37.54
C ASP A 199 -56.74 81.37 37.51
N ASN A 200 -55.92 80.94 38.48
CA ASN A 200 -55.72 79.55 38.98
C ASN A 200 -54.85 78.51 38.22
N ARG A 201 -53.57 78.41 38.66
CA ARG A 201 -52.90 77.34 39.47
C ARG A 201 -53.12 75.81 39.19
N PRO A 202 -52.28 74.90 39.73
CA PRO A 202 -51.48 73.94 38.93
C PRO A 202 -51.70 72.45 39.30
N GLN A 203 -51.18 71.51 38.52
CA GLN A 203 -51.09 70.10 38.97
C GLN A 203 -49.86 69.37 38.44
N THR A 204 -49.12 68.84 39.40
CA THR A 204 -48.00 67.89 39.39
C THR A 204 -48.36 66.52 38.80
N GLN A 205 -47.38 65.74 38.32
CA GLN A 205 -46.79 64.59 39.05
C GLN A 205 -45.96 63.64 38.14
N GLU A 206 -44.71 63.40 38.59
CA GLU A 206 -43.83 62.20 38.54
C GLU A 206 -43.96 61.18 37.39
N GLY A 207 -42.89 60.81 36.67
CA GLY A 207 -41.85 59.85 37.09
C GLY A 207 -41.86 58.68 36.08
N ILE A 208 -40.78 58.29 35.42
CA ILE A 208 -39.90 57.18 35.83
C ILE A 208 -38.66 57.19 34.92
N ARG A 209 -37.49 57.07 35.56
CA ARG A 209 -36.18 56.80 34.97
C ARG A 209 -36.14 55.39 34.38
N SER A 210 -35.48 55.21 33.24
CA SER A 210 -34.81 53.94 32.95
C SER A 210 -33.65 54.17 31.97
N GLU A 211 -32.51 54.54 32.53
CA GLU A 211 -31.21 54.21 31.94
C GLU A 211 -31.04 52.69 32.05
N GLY A 212 -31.07 52.01 30.90
CA GLY A 212 -30.78 50.60 30.78
C GLY A 212 -29.63 50.41 29.81
N ASN A 213 -28.42 50.34 30.36
CA ASN A 213 -27.25 49.77 29.70
C ASN A 213 -27.62 48.42 29.09
N LEU A 214 -27.53 48.28 27.76
CA LEU A 214 -27.38 46.97 27.13
C LEU A 214 -26.02 46.92 26.42
N PHE A 215 -25.02 46.71 27.28
CA PHE A 215 -23.74 46.13 26.94
C PHE A 215 -24.01 44.65 26.59
N ILE A 216 -24.01 44.29 25.32
CA ILE A 216 -23.80 42.89 24.90
C ILE A 216 -22.34 42.82 24.44
N LYS A 217 -21.48 42.47 25.39
CA LYS A 217 -20.27 41.71 25.09
C LYS A 217 -20.68 40.25 25.17
N ASP A 218 -20.70 39.58 24.02
CA ASP A 218 -20.46 38.15 23.95
C ASP A 218 -19.41 37.95 22.86
N ASP A 219 -18.16 37.90 23.32
CA ASP A 219 -17.10 37.17 22.67
C ASP A 219 -17.33 35.68 22.96
N VAL A 220 -17.85 34.93 21.98
CA VAL A 220 -17.54 33.50 21.85
C VAL A 220 -17.39 33.18 20.36
N ASN A 221 -16.15 33.27 19.91
CA ASN A 221 -15.41 32.24 19.18
C ASN A 221 -16.17 31.27 18.25
N ALA A 222 -15.67 31.24 17.00
CA ALA A 222 -15.51 30.07 16.14
C ALA A 222 -16.76 29.32 15.65
N GLU A 223 -17.19 29.61 14.42
CA GLU A 223 -17.38 28.58 13.37
C GLU A 223 -17.70 29.24 12.02
N PHE A 224 -16.63 29.67 11.35
CA PHE A 224 -16.63 29.92 9.92
C PHE A 224 -16.21 28.62 9.24
N LEU A 225 -17.15 27.75 8.84
CA LEU A 225 -17.09 26.92 7.63
C LEU A 225 -18.32 26.01 7.49
N ARG A 226 -18.80 25.91 6.25
CA ARG A 226 -19.82 24.98 5.69
C ARG A 226 -21.27 25.46 5.79
N ARG A 227 -21.82 25.90 4.65
CA ARG A 227 -22.72 25.07 3.80
C ARG A 227 -23.43 25.94 2.74
N GLU A 228 -22.75 26.22 1.63
CA GLU A 228 -23.46 26.51 0.37
C GLU A 228 -23.75 25.19 -0.34
N GLN A 229 -25.02 24.75 -0.35
CA GLN A 229 -25.62 23.95 -1.44
C GLN A 229 -27.16 24.02 -1.34
N SER A 230 -27.77 24.91 -2.12
CA SER A 230 -29.10 24.86 -2.77
C SER A 230 -29.41 26.31 -3.15
N SER A 231 -29.78 26.68 -4.37
CA SER A 231 -30.85 26.13 -5.19
C SER A 231 -30.73 26.66 -6.63
N LYS A 232 -30.66 25.74 -7.60
CA LYS A 232 -31.02 26.02 -8.99
C LYS A 232 -32.55 26.01 -9.09
N GLY A 233 -33.14 27.15 -9.43
CA GLY A 233 -34.56 27.28 -9.76
C GLY A 233 -34.73 28.42 -10.76
N GLY A 234 -34.81 28.07 -12.04
CA GLY A 234 -34.99 29.04 -13.12
C GLY A 234 -36.36 29.68 -13.06
N PHE A 235 -36.40 31.01 -13.18
CA PHE A 235 -37.60 31.73 -13.57
C PHE A 235 -37.34 32.48 -14.87
N ARG A 236 -38.01 31.97 -15.91
CA ARG A 236 -38.09 32.51 -17.26
C ARG A 236 -39.20 33.55 -17.24
N SER A 237 -38.88 34.83 -17.28
CA SER A 237 -39.84 35.91 -17.44
C SER A 237 -39.74 36.44 -18.87
N TYR A 238 -40.76 36.12 -19.65
CA TYR A 238 -41.03 36.70 -20.96
C TYR A 238 -41.69 38.06 -20.74
N LEU A 239 -41.02 39.14 -21.16
CA LEU A 239 -41.72 40.40 -21.40
C LEU A 239 -41.41 40.87 -22.81
N SER A 240 -42.50 40.89 -23.58
CA SER A 240 -42.64 41.38 -24.93
C SER A 240 -42.73 42.91 -24.91
N THR A 241 -41.89 43.56 -25.70
CA THR A 241 -42.13 44.94 -26.15
C THR A 241 -41.94 44.97 -27.66
N LYS A 242 -43.07 44.92 -28.37
CA LYS A 242 -43.18 45.37 -29.76
C LYS A 242 -43.14 46.90 -29.75
N ASN A 243 -42.22 47.48 -30.52
CA ASN A 243 -42.29 48.78 -31.21
C ASN A 243 -40.88 49.37 -31.37
N ASN A 244 -40.20 49.05 -32.48
CA ASN A 244 -39.34 49.99 -33.22
C ASN A 244 -38.73 49.30 -34.46
N ASP A 245 -39.56 49.01 -35.46
CA ASP A 245 -39.10 48.58 -36.77
C ASP A 245 -38.77 49.82 -37.60
N GLN A 246 -37.48 50.20 -37.62
CA GLN A 246 -36.78 50.84 -38.75
C GLN A 246 -35.32 51.22 -38.42
N ALA A 247 -34.89 51.14 -37.15
CA ALA A 247 -33.49 51.34 -36.75
C ALA A 247 -32.68 50.03 -36.60
N SER A 248 -33.30 48.85 -36.72
CA SER A 248 -32.63 47.56 -36.46
C SER A 248 -31.78 47.04 -37.62
N THR A 249 -32.01 47.46 -38.87
CA THR A 249 -31.30 46.87 -40.02
C THR A 249 -29.83 47.31 -40.13
N GLN A 250 -29.44 48.50 -39.66
CA GLN A 250 -28.02 48.87 -39.54
C GLN A 250 -27.36 48.31 -38.28
N PHE A 251 -28.09 48.20 -37.17
CA PHE A 251 -27.56 47.66 -35.93
C PHE A 251 -27.32 46.15 -36.01
N ASP A 252 -28.18 45.41 -36.72
CA ASP A 252 -28.02 43.98 -36.97
C ASP A 252 -26.92 43.67 -37.99
N PHE A 253 -26.62 44.58 -38.93
CA PHE A 253 -25.49 44.44 -39.84
C PHE A 253 -24.15 44.58 -39.08
N PHE A 254 -23.99 45.61 -38.25
CA PHE A 254 -22.80 45.77 -37.40
C PHE A 254 -22.68 44.67 -36.33
N LYS A 255 -23.79 44.18 -35.76
CA LYS A 255 -23.74 43.03 -34.84
C LYS A 255 -23.30 41.75 -35.54
N ARG A 256 -23.73 41.52 -36.78
CA ARG A 256 -23.37 40.33 -37.55
C ARG A 256 -21.90 40.39 -38.00
N GLU A 257 -21.40 41.57 -38.34
CA GLU A 257 -20.00 41.78 -38.78
C GLU A 257 -18.99 41.73 -37.60
N ILE A 258 -19.36 42.25 -36.43
CA ILE A 258 -18.56 42.09 -35.20
C ILE A 258 -18.61 40.63 -34.71
N SER A 259 -19.75 39.94 -34.87
CA SER A 259 -19.89 38.55 -34.44
C SER A 259 -19.13 37.56 -35.32
N THR A 260 -19.00 37.81 -36.63
CA THR A 260 -18.22 36.95 -37.54
C THR A 260 -16.71 37.21 -37.43
N GLN A 261 -16.25 38.44 -37.13
CA GLN A 261 -14.83 38.69 -36.87
C GLN A 261 -14.36 38.19 -35.50
N GLN A 262 -15.21 38.19 -34.46
CA GLN A 262 -14.85 37.64 -33.16
C GLN A 262 -14.83 36.10 -33.15
N GLN A 263 -15.72 35.43 -33.90
CA GLN A 263 -15.76 33.96 -33.93
C GLN A 263 -14.50 33.30 -34.52
N SER A 264 -13.75 33.97 -35.41
CA SER A 264 -12.52 33.39 -35.96
C SER A 264 -11.32 33.43 -35.00
N ARG A 265 -11.33 34.32 -33.99
CA ARG A 265 -10.22 34.43 -33.01
C ARG A 265 -10.41 33.55 -31.77
N PHE A 266 -11.63 33.10 -31.47
CA PHE A 266 -11.90 32.20 -30.33
C PHE A 266 -11.71 30.71 -30.63
N HIS A 267 -11.44 30.35 -31.89
CA HIS A 267 -11.36 28.94 -32.28
C HIS A 267 -10.15 28.15 -31.72
N PRO A 268 -8.91 28.68 -31.71
CA PRO A 268 -7.76 27.92 -31.20
C PRO A 268 -7.76 27.80 -29.66
N GLU A 269 -8.28 28.81 -28.96
CA GLU A 269 -8.35 28.79 -27.50
C GLU A 269 -9.37 27.75 -27.01
N ASN A 270 -10.51 27.60 -27.70
CA ASN A 270 -11.49 26.56 -27.41
C ASN A 270 -10.95 25.15 -27.67
N GLN A 271 -10.17 24.94 -28.73
CA GLN A 271 -9.51 23.65 -28.98
C GLN A 271 -8.51 23.30 -27.86
N MET A 272 -7.70 24.27 -27.43
CA MET A 272 -6.79 24.07 -26.29
C MET A 272 -7.53 23.76 -24.97
N ILE A 273 -8.67 24.41 -24.73
CA ILE A 273 -9.50 24.13 -23.56
C ILE A 273 -10.08 22.71 -23.62
N GLU A 274 -10.53 22.27 -24.80
CA GLU A 274 -11.07 20.93 -25.00
C GLU A 274 -10.00 19.84 -24.82
N GLU A 275 -8.78 20.05 -25.34
CA GLU A 275 -7.63 19.16 -25.11
C GLU A 275 -7.26 19.07 -23.62
N ARG A 276 -7.20 20.20 -22.91
CA ARG A 276 -6.94 20.21 -21.46
C ARG A 276 -8.06 19.50 -20.69
N ASN A 277 -9.32 19.68 -21.08
CA ASN A 277 -10.44 18.99 -20.44
C ASN A 277 -10.37 17.47 -20.64
N ASN A 278 -9.94 17.02 -21.82
CA ASN A 278 -9.72 15.60 -22.10
C ASN A 278 -8.56 15.04 -21.25
N GLN A 279 -7.45 15.76 -21.15
CA GLN A 279 -6.33 15.37 -20.26
C GLN A 279 -6.77 15.30 -18.79
N ILE A 280 -7.54 16.28 -18.30
CA ILE A 280 -8.08 16.27 -16.94
C ILE A 280 -9.00 15.05 -16.72
N SER A 281 -9.82 14.71 -17.72
CA SER A 281 -10.71 13.54 -17.65
C SER A 281 -9.90 12.23 -17.56
N GLU A 282 -8.86 12.08 -18.38
CA GLU A 282 -7.97 10.92 -18.38
C GLU A 282 -7.21 10.78 -17.06
N LEU A 283 -6.64 11.88 -16.56
CA LEU A 283 -5.96 11.91 -15.25
C LEU A 283 -6.91 11.56 -14.10
N LYS A 284 -8.18 12.00 -14.15
CA LYS A 284 -9.20 11.61 -13.17
C LYS A 284 -9.49 10.10 -13.22
N GLN A 285 -9.55 9.50 -14.41
CA GLN A 285 -9.74 8.05 -14.54
C GLN A 285 -8.54 7.25 -14.01
N LEU A 286 -7.31 7.69 -14.31
CA LEU A 286 -6.10 7.07 -13.78
C LEU A 286 -6.03 7.17 -12.25
N LEU A 287 -6.31 8.35 -11.70
CA LEU A 287 -6.38 8.55 -10.25
C LEU A 287 -7.44 7.67 -9.59
N GLN A 288 -8.59 7.46 -10.24
CA GLN A 288 -9.62 6.57 -9.73
C GLN A 288 -9.20 5.09 -9.78
N LYS A 289 -8.50 4.66 -10.83
CA LYS A 289 -7.93 3.31 -10.92
C LYS A 289 -6.90 3.06 -9.81
N GLU A 290 -5.97 4.00 -9.61
CA GLU A 290 -4.97 3.95 -8.54
C GLU A 290 -5.62 3.92 -7.15
N LYS A 291 -6.66 4.74 -6.91
CA LYS A 291 -7.42 4.70 -5.65
C LYS A 291 -8.03 3.33 -5.39
N ASN A 292 -8.64 2.72 -6.41
CA ASN A 292 -9.25 1.39 -6.30
C ASN A 292 -8.18 0.31 -6.03
N GLN A 293 -7.03 0.38 -6.71
CA GLN A 293 -5.91 -0.55 -6.51
C GLN A 293 -5.32 -0.42 -5.10
N CYS A 294 -5.11 0.81 -4.60
CA CYS A 294 -4.63 1.06 -3.26
C CYS A 294 -5.62 0.54 -2.19
N GLN A 295 -6.92 0.68 -2.42
CA GLN A 295 -7.95 0.13 -1.54
C GLN A 295 -7.92 -1.41 -1.52
N GLN A 296 -7.76 -2.06 -2.67
CA GLN A 296 -7.61 -3.51 -2.76
C GLN A 296 -6.39 -4.01 -1.98
N LEU A 297 -5.22 -3.38 -2.17
CA LEU A 297 -4.00 -3.71 -1.45
C LEU A 297 -4.15 -3.52 0.07
N LYS A 298 -4.84 -2.46 0.53
CA LYS A 298 -5.14 -2.27 1.95
C LYS A 298 -6.00 -3.39 2.52
N CYS A 299 -7.04 -3.81 1.80
CA CYS A 299 -7.89 -4.93 2.23
C CYS A 299 -7.11 -6.26 2.27
N GLU A 300 -6.19 -6.50 1.34
CA GLU A 300 -5.35 -7.70 1.32
C GLU A 300 -4.34 -7.72 2.47
N LEU A 301 -3.69 -6.59 2.75
CA LEU A 301 -2.76 -6.44 3.88
C LEU A 301 -3.47 -6.62 5.22
N GLN A 302 -4.69 -6.10 5.36
CA GLN A 302 -5.52 -6.32 6.55
C GLN A 302 -5.85 -7.82 6.74
N LYS A 303 -6.17 -8.54 5.67
CA LYS A 303 -6.40 -10.00 5.74
C LYS A 303 -5.15 -10.75 6.21
N GLN A 304 -3.97 -10.43 5.67
CA GLN A 304 -2.70 -11.04 6.09
C GLN A 304 -2.37 -10.75 7.56
N ASN A 305 -2.60 -9.52 8.03
CA ASN A 305 -2.39 -9.18 9.44
C ASN A 305 -3.34 -9.90 10.38
N THR A 306 -4.59 -10.14 9.95
CA THR A 306 -5.56 -10.90 10.76
C THR A 306 -5.13 -12.37 10.89
N GLN A 307 -4.67 -12.98 9.79
CA GLN A 307 -4.12 -14.34 9.80
C GLN A 307 -2.88 -14.49 10.69
N ARG A 308 -1.99 -13.49 10.67
CA ARG A 308 -0.81 -13.46 11.55
C ARG A 308 -1.18 -13.42 13.02
N GLY A 309 -2.26 -12.70 13.36
CA GLY A 309 -2.80 -12.65 14.72
C GLY A 309 -3.38 -13.99 15.20
N GLU A 310 -4.01 -14.77 14.34
CA GLU A 310 -4.58 -16.07 14.71
C GLU A 310 -3.51 -17.08 15.13
N LEU A 311 -2.37 -17.17 14.42
CA LEU A 311 -1.27 -18.05 14.83
C LEU A 311 -0.60 -17.60 16.11
N GLU A 312 -0.54 -16.29 16.33
CA GLU A 312 -0.01 -15.72 17.57
C GLU A 312 -0.88 -16.14 18.76
N VAL A 313 -2.21 -16.13 18.62
CA VAL A 313 -3.12 -16.64 19.65
C VAL A 313 -2.88 -18.12 19.94
N VAL A 314 -2.74 -18.96 18.91
CA VAL A 314 -2.43 -20.39 19.06
C VAL A 314 -1.09 -20.61 19.78
N LEU A 315 -0.09 -19.80 19.44
CA LEU A 315 1.22 -19.86 20.08
C LEU A 315 1.12 -19.47 21.56
N LEU A 316 0.40 -18.40 21.88
CA LEU A 316 0.17 -17.96 23.25
C LEU A 316 -0.56 -19.02 24.08
N ASP A 317 -1.56 -19.69 23.51
CA ASP A 317 -2.26 -20.80 24.17
C ASP A 317 -1.33 -21.98 24.45
N CYS A 318 -0.45 -22.31 23.50
CA CYS A 318 0.58 -23.33 23.68
C CYS A 318 1.58 -22.93 24.79
N VAL A 319 2.00 -21.66 24.82
CA VAL A 319 2.88 -21.13 25.88
C VAL A 319 2.22 -21.24 27.24
N ASN A 320 0.96 -20.83 27.35
CA ASN A 320 0.19 -20.90 28.60
C ASN A 320 0.01 -22.35 29.08
N TYR A 321 -0.20 -23.29 28.17
CA TYR A 321 -0.25 -24.72 28.50
C TYR A 321 1.09 -25.21 29.10
N ILE A 322 2.22 -24.84 28.50
CA ILE A 322 3.54 -25.23 29.00
C ILE A 322 3.87 -24.53 30.33
N LYS A 323 3.46 -23.26 30.53
CA LYS A 323 3.58 -22.58 31.82
C LYS A 323 2.85 -23.35 32.94
N LYS A 324 1.64 -23.86 32.68
CA LYS A 324 0.88 -24.69 33.64
C LYS A 324 1.61 -25.99 33.99
N ASP A 325 2.24 -26.62 33.00
CA ASP A 325 3.01 -27.86 33.19
C ASP A 325 4.30 -27.60 34.01
N ILE A 326 5.02 -26.52 33.73
CA ILE A 326 6.18 -26.08 34.52
C ILE A 326 5.77 -25.78 35.97
N ALA A 327 4.70 -25.02 36.17
CA ALA A 327 4.18 -24.71 37.51
C ALA A 327 3.84 -26.00 38.28
N SER A 328 3.21 -26.97 37.62
CA SER A 328 2.86 -28.27 38.22
C SER A 328 4.11 -29.04 38.66
N ARG A 329 5.16 -29.07 37.84
CA ARG A 329 6.44 -29.71 38.21
C ARG A 329 7.14 -29.01 39.37
N GLN A 330 7.12 -27.68 39.41
CA GLN A 330 7.72 -26.92 40.51
C GLN A 330 7.02 -27.19 41.85
N ILE A 331 5.70 -27.38 41.85
CA ILE A 331 4.95 -27.75 43.07
C ILE A 331 5.39 -29.13 43.56
N VAL A 332 5.49 -30.13 42.67
CA VAL A 332 5.91 -31.49 43.03
C VAL A 332 7.35 -31.51 43.54
N GLN A 333 8.26 -30.76 42.91
CA GLN A 333 9.67 -30.71 43.31
C GLN A 333 9.89 -30.02 44.67
N LYS A 334 8.98 -29.14 45.09
CA LYS A 334 9.04 -28.44 46.40
C LYS A 334 8.44 -29.26 47.56
N GLN A 335 7.82 -30.41 47.32
CA GLN A 335 7.17 -31.25 48.34
C GLN A 335 8.02 -32.29 49.12
N PRO A 336 9.36 -32.46 49.00
CA PRO A 336 10.02 -33.59 49.66
C PRO A 336 10.38 -33.43 51.15
N PHE A 337 10.08 -32.31 51.84
CA PHE A 337 10.64 -32.06 53.18
C PHE A 337 9.65 -31.73 54.31
N LEU A 338 8.34 -31.76 54.07
CA LEU A 338 7.36 -31.55 55.14
C LEU A 338 6.57 -32.83 55.38
N GLY A 339 7.00 -33.59 56.39
CA GLY A 339 6.37 -34.82 56.83
C GLY A 339 4.91 -34.63 57.24
N ASN A 340 4.10 -35.62 56.88
CA ASN A 340 2.80 -36.01 57.45
C ASN A 340 2.19 -35.03 58.47
N THR A 341 1.49 -34.01 58.00
CA THR A 341 0.41 -33.42 58.80
C THR A 341 -0.86 -33.33 57.95
N ASN A 342 -1.87 -34.11 58.36
CA ASN A 342 -3.14 -34.32 57.68
C ASN A 342 -4.07 -33.09 57.75
N LYS A 343 -3.64 -31.93 57.23
CA LYS A 343 -4.49 -30.73 57.14
C LYS A 343 -4.62 -30.29 55.68
N THR A 344 -5.86 -30.40 55.20
CA THR A 344 -6.33 -30.13 53.84
C THR A 344 -5.88 -28.77 53.27
N PRO A 345 -5.18 -28.72 52.12
CA PRO A 345 -4.79 -27.46 51.50
C PRO A 345 -5.81 -27.07 50.42
N LYS A 346 -6.83 -26.26 50.77
CA LYS A 346 -7.73 -25.61 49.80
C LYS A 346 -7.28 -24.20 49.38
N ILE A 347 -6.14 -23.70 49.89
CA ILE A 347 -5.72 -22.29 49.72
C ILE A 347 -4.49 -22.13 48.78
N ALA A 348 -3.84 -23.21 48.36
CA ALA A 348 -2.61 -23.14 47.54
C ALA A 348 -2.84 -23.12 46.00
N GLN A 349 -4.08 -23.02 45.51
CA GLN A 349 -4.38 -23.12 44.07
C GLN A 349 -4.34 -21.78 43.30
N GLN A 350 -3.97 -20.67 43.95
CA GLN A 350 -3.84 -19.35 43.30
C GLN A 350 -2.43 -18.77 43.39
N ILE A 351 -1.40 -19.61 43.28
CA ILE A 351 -0.08 -19.09 42.89
C ILE A 351 -0.23 -18.66 41.43
N ALA A 352 -0.17 -17.35 41.20
CA ALA A 352 -0.42 -16.74 39.90
C ALA A 352 0.46 -17.38 38.81
N PHE A 353 -0.18 -18.07 37.86
CA PHE A 353 0.46 -18.69 36.70
C PHE A 353 1.10 -17.66 35.75
N GLU A 354 0.87 -16.36 35.98
CA GLU A 354 1.25 -15.27 35.08
C GLU A 354 2.76 -14.96 35.09
N ASP A 355 3.49 -15.28 36.18
CA ASP A 355 4.87 -14.80 36.37
C ASP A 355 5.98 -15.74 35.88
N ILE A 356 5.66 -16.87 35.23
CA ILE A 356 6.71 -17.73 34.66
C ILE A 356 7.25 -17.07 33.39
N ASP A 357 8.41 -16.43 33.50
CA ASP A 357 9.14 -15.85 32.37
C ASP A 357 9.66 -16.94 31.43
N TYR A 358 9.72 -16.66 30.13
CA TYR A 358 10.22 -17.56 29.10
C TYR A 358 11.69 -17.96 29.33
N ARG A 359 12.46 -17.15 30.05
CA ARG A 359 13.83 -17.49 30.48
C ARG A 359 13.89 -18.72 31.39
N GLN A 360 12.80 -19.04 32.08
CA GLN A 360 12.70 -20.21 32.96
C GLN A 360 12.36 -21.50 32.21
N PHE A 361 12.10 -21.42 30.90
CA PHE A 361 11.80 -22.60 30.09
C PHE A 361 13.07 -23.41 29.84
N THR A 362 13.05 -24.67 30.23
CA THR A 362 14.13 -25.61 29.89
C THR A 362 14.14 -25.91 28.40
N HIS A 363 15.21 -26.50 27.88
CA HIS A 363 15.26 -26.92 26.48
C HIS A 363 14.14 -27.93 26.14
N GLN A 364 13.80 -28.80 27.09
CA GLN A 364 12.72 -29.77 26.93
C GLN A 364 11.35 -29.09 26.81
N ASP A 365 11.12 -28.00 27.56
CA ASP A 365 9.87 -27.22 27.50
C ASP A 365 9.71 -26.52 26.16
N LYS A 366 10.79 -25.94 25.64
CA LYS A 366 10.80 -25.32 24.31
C LYS A 366 10.52 -26.35 23.21
N LYS A 367 11.08 -27.56 23.33
CA LYS A 367 10.79 -28.66 22.40
C LYS A 367 9.34 -29.13 22.50
N ALA A 368 8.79 -29.24 23.72
CA ALA A 368 7.40 -29.61 23.95
C ALA A 368 6.43 -28.55 23.42
N LEU A 369 6.75 -27.26 23.63
CA LEU A 369 6.03 -26.12 23.08
C LEU A 369 5.95 -26.19 21.55
N LEU A 370 7.10 -26.33 20.88
CA LEU A 370 7.15 -26.44 19.43
C LEU A 370 6.40 -27.67 18.92
N LYS A 371 6.57 -28.83 19.56
CA LYS A 371 5.84 -30.04 19.17
C LYS A 371 4.33 -29.82 19.29
N LYS A 372 3.87 -29.17 20.36
CA LYS A 372 2.44 -28.88 20.57
C LYS A 372 1.91 -27.86 19.59
N PHE A 373 2.66 -26.80 19.32
CA PHE A 373 2.32 -25.78 18.32
C PHE A 373 2.20 -26.39 16.91
N LEU A 374 3.20 -27.18 16.49
CA LEU A 374 3.19 -27.87 15.19
C LEU A 374 2.10 -28.95 15.07
N SER A 375 1.61 -29.46 16.20
CA SER A 375 0.50 -30.42 16.23
C SER A 375 -0.87 -29.75 16.37
N SER A 376 -0.92 -28.40 16.45
CA SER A 376 -2.18 -27.67 16.52
C SER A 376 -2.89 -27.76 15.17
N GLU A 377 -4.15 -28.20 15.19
CA GLU A 377 -4.99 -28.28 13.99
C GLU A 377 -5.10 -26.92 13.30
N GLN A 378 -5.21 -25.84 14.06
CA GLN A 378 -5.25 -24.47 13.50
C GLN A 378 -3.96 -24.07 12.78
N PHE A 379 -2.79 -24.51 13.29
CA PHE A 379 -1.52 -24.28 12.61
C PHE A 379 -1.43 -25.12 11.33
N LEU A 380 -1.83 -26.38 11.39
CA LEU A 380 -1.83 -27.28 10.23
C LEU A 380 -2.81 -26.81 9.15
N ASP A 381 -4.00 -26.34 9.52
CA ASP A 381 -4.99 -25.77 8.61
C ASP A 381 -4.45 -24.53 7.92
N GLN A 382 -3.77 -23.64 8.65
CA GLN A 382 -3.16 -22.46 8.04
C GLN A 382 -2.00 -22.81 7.11
N ILE A 383 -1.13 -23.74 7.51
CA ILE A 383 -0.08 -24.25 6.61
C ILE A 383 -0.71 -24.91 5.38
N TYR A 384 -1.80 -25.65 5.54
CA TYR A 384 -2.52 -26.27 4.45
C TYR A 384 -3.11 -25.21 3.51
N GLN A 385 -3.77 -24.19 4.04
CA GLN A 385 -4.27 -23.06 3.24
C GLN A 385 -3.14 -22.33 2.52
N LEU A 386 -2.02 -22.03 3.18
CA LEU A 386 -0.89 -21.35 2.55
C LEU A 386 -0.21 -22.21 1.47
N THR A 387 -0.08 -23.51 1.71
CA THR A 387 0.62 -24.42 0.80
C THR A 387 -0.24 -24.80 -0.40
N PHE A 388 -1.54 -25.07 -0.18
CA PHE A 388 -2.43 -25.64 -1.18
C PHE A 388 -3.46 -24.64 -1.75
N ASN A 389 -4.01 -23.71 -0.96
CA ASN A 389 -4.90 -22.67 -1.52
C ASN A 389 -4.12 -21.58 -2.27
N SER A 390 -2.86 -21.31 -1.91
CA SER A 390 -2.04 -20.33 -2.65
C SER A 390 -1.73 -20.79 -4.08
N GLN A 391 -1.56 -22.11 -4.32
CA GLN A 391 -1.37 -22.64 -5.67
C GLN A 391 -2.61 -22.50 -6.55
N MET A 392 -3.81 -22.72 -5.99
CA MET A 392 -5.09 -22.57 -6.71
C MET A 392 -5.46 -21.09 -6.94
N ALA A 393 -5.22 -20.21 -5.96
CA ALA A 393 -5.48 -18.77 -6.12
C ALA A 393 -4.49 -18.12 -7.10
N SER A 394 -3.22 -18.54 -7.11
CA SER A 394 -2.20 -18.05 -8.04
C SER A 394 -2.51 -18.41 -9.49
N THR A 395 -2.98 -19.63 -9.76
CA THR A 395 -3.40 -20.02 -11.12
C THR A 395 -4.64 -19.28 -11.58
N TYR A 396 -5.61 -19.03 -10.69
CA TYR A 396 -6.81 -18.26 -11.06
C TYR A 396 -6.50 -16.77 -11.31
N ASN A 397 -5.68 -16.14 -10.47
CA ASN A 397 -5.27 -14.74 -10.65
C ASN A 397 -4.31 -14.54 -11.83
N GLN A 398 -3.38 -15.47 -12.09
CA GLN A 398 -2.55 -15.41 -13.30
C GLN A 398 -3.38 -15.53 -14.58
N ASN A 399 -4.42 -16.38 -14.58
CA ASN A 399 -5.34 -16.49 -15.72
C ASN A 399 -6.21 -15.25 -15.88
N LEU A 400 -6.64 -14.63 -14.77
CA LEU A 400 -7.41 -13.38 -14.80
C LEU A 400 -6.57 -12.19 -15.31
N MET A 401 -5.30 -12.09 -14.88
CA MET A 401 -4.34 -11.09 -15.38
C MET A 401 -3.97 -11.33 -16.85
N ARG A 402 -3.78 -12.59 -17.28
CA ARG A 402 -3.57 -12.92 -18.70
C ARG A 402 -4.76 -12.54 -19.56
N ASN A 403 -5.99 -12.75 -19.06
CA ASN A 403 -7.20 -12.40 -19.79
C ASN A 403 -7.45 -10.88 -19.80
N GLY A 404 -7.13 -10.17 -18.72
CA GLY A 404 -7.15 -8.70 -18.67
C GLY A 404 -6.20 -8.07 -19.69
N ASN A 405 -4.95 -8.55 -19.75
CA ASN A 405 -3.96 -8.05 -20.71
C ASN A 405 -4.35 -8.35 -22.16
N LYS A 406 -4.95 -9.51 -22.44
CA LYS A 406 -5.51 -9.83 -23.77
C LYS A 406 -6.63 -8.87 -24.15
N MET A 407 -7.55 -8.56 -23.23
CA MET A 407 -8.65 -7.63 -23.47
C MET A 407 -8.15 -6.20 -23.73
N GLN A 408 -7.15 -5.76 -22.98
CA GLN A 408 -6.54 -4.46 -23.16
C GLN A 408 -5.78 -4.35 -24.50
N MET A 409 -5.05 -5.40 -24.91
CA MET A 409 -4.45 -5.47 -26.24
C MET A 409 -5.50 -5.48 -27.35
N MET A 410 -6.63 -6.17 -27.16
CA MET A 410 -7.73 -6.19 -28.13
C MET A 410 -8.38 -4.81 -28.28
N GLN A 411 -8.57 -4.08 -27.18
CA GLN A 411 -9.07 -2.71 -27.18
C GLN A 411 -8.10 -1.75 -27.88
N GLN A 412 -6.79 -1.85 -27.63
CA GLN A 412 -5.78 -1.06 -28.33
C GLN A 412 -5.77 -1.36 -29.83
N ARG A 413 -5.85 -2.65 -30.21
CA ARG A 413 -5.92 -3.06 -31.62
C ARG A 413 -7.17 -2.49 -32.31
N ASN A 414 -8.33 -2.54 -31.66
CA ASN A 414 -9.57 -1.97 -32.21
C ASN A 414 -9.49 -0.44 -32.33
N SER A 415 -8.88 0.24 -31.37
CA SER A 415 -8.64 1.69 -31.43
C SER A 415 -7.76 2.08 -32.61
N ILE A 416 -6.69 1.30 -32.87
CA ILE A 416 -5.80 1.50 -34.02
C ILE A 416 -6.57 1.28 -35.34
N ILE A 417 -7.34 0.20 -35.45
CA ILE A 417 -8.15 -0.09 -36.65
C ILE A 417 -9.10 1.08 -36.94
N LEU A 418 -9.82 1.59 -35.93
CA LEU A 418 -10.73 2.73 -36.11
C LEU A 418 -10.00 3.98 -36.61
N LYS A 419 -8.78 4.27 -36.11
CA LYS A 419 -7.97 5.40 -36.60
C LYS A 419 -7.58 5.24 -38.07
N TYR A 420 -7.17 4.04 -38.49
CA TYR A 420 -6.85 3.77 -39.89
C TYR A 420 -8.08 3.87 -40.80
N THR A 421 -9.22 3.33 -40.35
CA THR A 421 -10.48 3.39 -41.11
C THR A 421 -10.92 4.85 -41.32
N ASN A 422 -10.79 5.68 -40.28
CA ASN A 422 -11.10 7.11 -40.39
C ASN A 422 -10.14 7.84 -41.34
N LEU A 423 -8.84 7.49 -41.32
CA LEU A 423 -7.85 8.06 -42.26
C LEU A 423 -8.15 7.67 -43.71
N GLU A 424 -8.53 6.42 -43.97
CA GLU A 424 -8.94 5.97 -45.31
C GLU A 424 -10.17 6.74 -45.82
N ILE A 425 -11.19 6.91 -44.98
CA ILE A 425 -12.38 7.71 -45.32
C ILE A 425 -11.99 9.16 -45.67
N LEU A 426 -11.08 9.76 -44.90
CA LEU A 426 -10.62 11.12 -45.11
C LEU A 426 -9.83 11.27 -46.43
N LEU A 427 -9.01 10.28 -46.75
CA LEU A 427 -8.28 10.18 -48.03
C LEU A 427 -9.23 10.03 -49.23
N VAL A 428 -10.23 9.16 -49.13
CA VAL A 428 -11.24 8.98 -50.18
C VAL A 428 -12.02 10.27 -50.42
N ASN A 429 -12.45 10.95 -49.36
CA ASN A 429 -13.15 12.23 -49.46
C ASN A 429 -12.28 13.34 -50.08
N LEU A 430 -10.97 13.35 -49.80
CA LEU A 430 -10.03 14.29 -50.41
C LEU A 430 -9.81 14.02 -51.91
N LEU A 431 -9.84 12.75 -52.32
CA LEU A 431 -9.70 12.37 -53.73
C LEU A 431 -10.97 12.63 -54.55
N GLN A 432 -12.16 12.56 -53.93
CA GLN A 432 -13.43 12.84 -54.60
C GLN A 432 -13.73 14.35 -54.76
N ASN A 433 -13.08 15.20 -53.98
CA ASN A 433 -13.25 16.67 -54.05
C ASN A 433 -12.18 17.36 -54.94
N LYS A 434 -11.38 16.59 -55.68
CA LYS A 434 -10.51 17.07 -56.76
C LYS A 434 -11.09 16.63 -58.10
#